data_AF-A0A969NXP6-F1
#
_entry.id   AF-A0A969NXP6-F1
#
_cell.length_a   1.000
_cell.length_b   1.000
_cell.length_c   1.000
_cell.angle_alpha   90.00
_cell.angle_beta   90.00
_cell.angle_gamma   90.00
#
_symmetry.space_group_name_H-M   'P 1'
#
loop_
_entity.id
_entity.type
_entity.pdbx_description
1 polymer ?
#
loop_
_entity_poly.entity_id
_entity_poly.type
_entity_poly.pdbx_seq_one_letter_code
_entity_poly.pdbx_strand_id
1 'polypeptide(L)'
;MPETTDSEQDGQHMNNTEFLQQVVAGATPSIDEFVDALGDRFSLLREYQSTLQNCEWDAEGNLHIQTGMVLTEVYKILQSEATHLNRERRLSLILGALFHDIYQPITRQNPEIEKKIGVRAQQHDVSKGRSYLALKLMGLDLPYSVVETSLSLVAYHHEPKRLVTENKPAGEYHRIARLSDPELLYWLELANIRGRECPDRQQLEIVEKYGLYAQKYQAWQSFGADYQSWRAYFNRELANWNQDTRDLVFAQAIARYEAGKIFAPESELARSYSYRDAFPQVVITFGVSGSGKSTWIEHHLGDHTVISLDALRIKIASCRKDQSQNSRVVQVAREQLKTTIHSKFIPSVIYPSNSNVLFPNLIFFEY
;
A
#
# COMPACT_ATOMS: atom_id res chain seq x y z
N MET A 1 36.72 -7.65 -54.49
CA MET A 1 36.33 -8.10 -53.13
C MET A 1 35.13 -7.26 -52.73
N PRO A 2 34.04 -7.89 -52.25
CA PRO A 2 32.77 -7.20 -52.07
C PRO A 2 32.75 -6.40 -50.77
N GLU A 3 32.10 -5.24 -50.82
CA GLU A 3 31.66 -4.48 -49.65
C GLU A 3 30.57 -5.27 -48.94
N THR A 4 30.82 -5.66 -47.69
CA THR A 4 29.80 -6.17 -46.78
C THR A 4 29.14 -4.99 -46.08
N THR A 5 27.90 -4.72 -46.47
CA THR A 5 26.95 -3.93 -45.70
C THR A 5 26.54 -4.73 -44.47
N ASP A 6 27.06 -4.36 -43.29
CA ASP A 6 26.46 -4.77 -42.03
C ASP A 6 25.19 -3.93 -41.82
N SER A 7 24.05 -4.58 -42.07
CA SER A 7 22.75 -4.11 -41.61
C SER A 7 22.66 -4.39 -40.11
N GLU A 8 22.98 -3.40 -39.29
CA GLU A 8 22.56 -3.38 -37.88
C GLU A 8 21.03 -3.38 -37.85
N GLN A 9 20.46 -4.53 -37.49
CA GLN A 9 19.06 -4.65 -37.11
C GLN A 9 18.88 -3.89 -35.80
N ASP A 10 18.48 -2.63 -35.89
CA ASP A 10 18.07 -1.80 -34.77
C ASP A 10 16.75 -2.35 -34.22
N GLY A 11 16.86 -3.35 -33.34
CA GLY A 11 15.74 -3.90 -32.58
C GLY A 11 15.24 -2.83 -31.62
N GLN A 12 14.23 -2.09 -32.07
CA GLN A 12 13.61 -0.99 -31.36
C GLN A 12 12.93 -1.53 -30.09
N HIS A 13 13.67 -1.65 -28.99
CA HIS A 13 13.11 -1.94 -27.67
C HIS A 13 12.19 -0.79 -27.29
N MET A 14 10.88 -1.02 -27.39
CA MET A 14 9.86 -0.06 -27.00
C MET A 14 10.07 0.33 -25.53
N ASN A 15 10.11 1.64 -25.27
CA ASN A 15 10.31 2.15 -23.90
C ASN A 15 9.09 1.80 -23.03
N ASN A 16 9.29 1.45 -21.75
CA ASN A 16 8.22 1.15 -20.79
C ASN A 16 7.07 2.18 -20.82
N THR A 17 7.38 3.46 -21.02
CA THR A 17 6.37 4.52 -21.13
C THR A 17 5.48 4.36 -22.37
N GLU A 18 6.08 4.11 -23.54
CA GLU A 18 5.34 3.93 -24.79
C GLU A 18 4.45 2.69 -24.73
N PHE A 19 4.98 1.59 -24.17
CA PHE A 19 4.21 0.36 -23.95
C PHE A 19 2.97 0.63 -23.07
N LEU A 20 3.14 1.30 -21.92
CA LEU A 20 2.02 1.61 -21.04
C LEU A 20 1.02 2.60 -21.67
N GLN A 21 1.47 3.51 -22.53
CA GLN A 21 0.57 4.39 -23.29
C GLN A 21 -0.31 3.60 -24.27
N GLN A 22 0.18 2.53 -24.87
CA GLN A 22 -0.64 1.63 -25.69
C GLN A 22 -1.71 0.93 -24.85
N VAL A 23 -1.37 0.49 -23.63
CA VAL A 23 -2.34 -0.08 -22.68
C VAL A 23 -3.42 0.95 -22.32
N VAL A 24 -3.03 2.20 -22.06
CA VAL A 24 -3.98 3.33 -21.84
C VAL A 24 -4.88 3.56 -23.05
N ALA A 25 -4.37 3.35 -24.26
CA ALA A 25 -5.12 3.46 -25.51
C ALA A 25 -6.07 2.27 -25.77
N GLY A 26 -5.98 1.22 -24.96
CA GLY A 26 -6.88 0.06 -25.01
C GLY A 26 -6.23 -1.25 -25.43
N ALA A 27 -4.90 -1.31 -25.58
CA ALA A 27 -4.20 -2.56 -25.79
C ALA A 27 -4.39 -3.51 -24.59
N THR A 28 -4.46 -4.81 -24.89
CA THR A 28 -4.65 -5.89 -23.90
C THR A 28 -3.46 -6.86 -23.97
N PRO A 29 -2.25 -6.42 -23.58
CA PRO A 29 -1.06 -7.26 -23.67
C PRO A 29 -1.17 -8.49 -22.79
N SER A 30 -0.61 -9.58 -23.26
CA SER A 30 -0.41 -10.82 -22.51
C SER A 30 0.58 -10.62 -21.36
N ILE A 31 0.62 -11.60 -20.44
CA ILE A 31 1.62 -11.62 -19.38
C ILE A 31 3.06 -11.67 -19.93
N ASP A 32 3.29 -12.36 -21.05
CA ASP A 32 4.60 -12.42 -21.70
C ASP A 32 5.04 -11.04 -22.19
N GLU A 33 4.16 -10.30 -22.87
CA GLU A 33 4.43 -8.94 -23.32
C GLU A 33 4.70 -7.97 -22.15
N PHE A 34 4.00 -8.14 -21.02
CA PHE A 34 4.32 -7.39 -19.80
C PHE A 34 5.70 -7.74 -19.23
N VAL A 35 6.05 -9.02 -19.15
CA VAL A 35 7.34 -9.46 -18.64
C VAL A 35 8.47 -8.95 -19.54
N ASP A 36 8.28 -8.97 -20.86
CA ASP A 36 9.26 -8.45 -21.82
C ASP A 36 9.44 -6.93 -21.69
N ALA A 37 8.34 -6.17 -21.61
CA ALA A 37 8.40 -4.71 -21.54
C ALA A 37 8.80 -4.16 -20.17
N LEU A 38 8.44 -4.85 -19.08
CA LEU A 38 8.58 -4.32 -17.71
C LEU A 38 9.56 -5.12 -16.84
N GLY A 39 9.98 -6.31 -17.28
CA GLY A 39 10.79 -7.24 -16.47
C GLY A 39 12.13 -6.68 -16.00
N ASP A 40 12.79 -5.82 -16.78
CA ASP A 40 14.07 -5.21 -16.35
C ASP A 40 13.88 -4.26 -15.16
N ARG A 41 12.79 -3.49 -15.17
CA ARG A 41 12.45 -2.59 -14.06
C ARG A 41 11.91 -3.35 -12.87
N PHE A 42 11.05 -4.33 -13.12
CA PHE A 42 10.37 -5.15 -12.12
C PHE A 42 10.87 -6.59 -12.21
N SER A 43 12.12 -6.82 -11.81
CA SER A 43 12.80 -8.12 -11.93
C SER A 43 12.00 -9.32 -11.40
N LEU A 44 11.21 -9.15 -10.33
CA LEU A 44 10.34 -10.21 -9.80
C LEU A 44 9.29 -10.73 -10.78
N LEU A 45 8.90 -9.96 -11.81
CA LEU A 45 8.05 -10.45 -12.88
C LEU A 45 8.69 -11.63 -13.63
N ARG A 46 10.02 -11.61 -13.80
CA ARG A 46 10.76 -12.71 -14.46
C ARG A 46 10.77 -13.99 -13.63
N GLU A 47 10.51 -13.89 -12.33
CA GLU A 47 10.44 -15.03 -11.41
C GLU A 47 9.03 -15.64 -11.31
N TYR A 48 8.02 -15.06 -11.97
CA TYR A 48 6.65 -15.60 -11.92
C TYR A 48 6.58 -17.02 -12.51
N GLN A 49 7.37 -17.28 -13.56
CA GLN A 49 7.37 -18.58 -14.23
C GLN A 49 7.98 -19.68 -13.34
N SER A 50 8.97 -19.35 -12.51
CA SER A 50 9.63 -20.27 -11.56
C SER A 50 8.88 -20.40 -10.23
N THR A 51 7.89 -19.53 -9.97
CA THR A 51 7.12 -19.51 -8.72
C THR A 51 5.92 -20.44 -8.81
N LEU A 52 6.08 -21.66 -8.27
CA LEU A 52 5.03 -22.68 -8.27
C LEU A 52 3.82 -22.28 -7.41
N GLN A 53 2.63 -22.66 -7.90
CA GLN A 53 1.37 -22.55 -7.18
C GLN A 53 0.98 -23.91 -6.57
N ASN A 54 0.45 -23.91 -5.34
CA ASN A 54 0.24 -25.15 -4.59
C ASN A 54 -0.94 -25.95 -5.16
N CYS A 55 -0.70 -27.20 -5.55
CA CYS A 55 -1.64 -28.05 -6.28
C CYS A 55 -2.95 -28.40 -5.54
N GLU A 56 -3.08 -28.16 -4.24
CA GLU A 56 -4.33 -28.45 -3.51
C GLU A 56 -5.43 -27.40 -3.75
N TRP A 57 -5.06 -26.17 -4.15
CA TRP A 57 -5.99 -25.04 -4.35
C TRP A 57 -5.77 -24.32 -5.69
N ASP A 58 -4.60 -24.50 -6.31
CA ASP A 58 -4.20 -23.85 -7.55
C ASP A 58 -3.67 -24.92 -8.54
N ALA A 59 -4.53 -25.46 -9.40
CA ALA A 59 -4.16 -26.45 -10.43
C ALA A 59 -3.37 -25.86 -11.61
N GLU A 60 -3.19 -24.54 -11.62
CA GLU A 60 -2.80 -23.70 -12.77
C GLU A 60 -1.28 -23.73 -13.05
N GLY A 61 -0.49 -24.32 -12.15
CA GLY A 61 0.95 -24.53 -12.34
C GLY A 61 1.82 -23.48 -11.65
N ASN A 62 1.97 -22.30 -12.25
CA ASN A 62 2.86 -21.24 -11.73
C ASN A 62 2.19 -19.85 -11.72
N LEU A 63 2.81 -18.92 -11.00
CA LEU A 63 2.30 -17.55 -10.82
C LEU A 63 2.15 -16.80 -12.15
N HIS A 64 2.97 -17.11 -13.16
CA HIS A 64 2.90 -16.50 -14.49
C HIS A 64 1.60 -16.86 -15.20
N ILE A 65 1.25 -18.15 -15.21
CA ILE A 65 0.00 -18.66 -15.80
C ILE A 65 -1.20 -18.06 -15.05
N GLN A 66 -1.19 -18.13 -13.72
CA GLN A 66 -2.26 -17.55 -12.90
C GLN A 66 -2.45 -16.07 -13.19
N THR A 67 -1.38 -15.26 -13.17
CA THR A 67 -1.46 -13.83 -13.46
C THR A 67 -1.99 -13.56 -14.88
N GLY A 68 -1.56 -14.35 -15.88
CA GLY A 68 -2.08 -14.28 -17.24
C GLY A 68 -3.58 -14.56 -17.34
N MET A 69 -4.09 -15.54 -16.57
CA MET A 69 -5.52 -15.82 -16.48
C MET A 69 -6.28 -14.66 -15.83
N VAL A 70 -5.76 -14.07 -14.75
CA VAL A 70 -6.37 -12.88 -14.11
C VAL A 70 -6.40 -11.70 -15.07
N LEU A 71 -5.31 -11.42 -15.80
CA LEU A 71 -5.27 -10.35 -16.81
C LEU A 71 -6.32 -10.56 -17.91
N THR A 72 -6.42 -11.79 -18.42
CA THR A 72 -7.41 -12.16 -19.43
C THR A 72 -8.83 -11.88 -18.93
N GLU A 73 -9.13 -12.23 -17.68
CA GLU A 73 -10.44 -11.98 -17.08
C GLU A 73 -10.69 -10.50 -16.81
N VAL A 74 -9.69 -9.75 -16.35
CA VAL A 74 -9.76 -8.28 -16.24
C VAL A 74 -10.11 -7.65 -17.58
N TYR A 75 -9.51 -8.11 -18.68
CA TYR A 75 -9.83 -7.57 -20.01
C TYR A 75 -11.27 -7.83 -20.42
N LYS A 76 -11.82 -9.02 -20.12
CA LYS A 76 -13.25 -9.29 -20.36
C LYS A 76 -14.13 -8.36 -19.54
N ILE A 77 -13.88 -8.25 -18.23
CA ILE A 77 -14.63 -7.36 -17.32
C ILE A 77 -14.59 -5.91 -17.82
N LEU A 78 -13.41 -5.42 -18.24
CA LEU A 78 -13.23 -4.07 -18.79
C LEU A 78 -13.95 -3.83 -20.12
N GLN A 79 -14.31 -4.88 -20.85
CA GLN A 79 -15.06 -4.81 -22.12
C GLN A 79 -16.57 -4.97 -21.93
N SER A 80 -17.02 -5.65 -20.87
CA SER A 80 -18.44 -5.99 -20.66
C SER A 80 -19.08 -5.30 -19.44
N GLU A 81 -18.52 -5.52 -18.26
CA GLU A 81 -19.15 -5.18 -16.97
C GLU A 81 -18.69 -3.82 -16.43
N ALA A 82 -17.42 -3.49 -16.61
CA ALA A 82 -16.76 -2.30 -16.06
C ALA A 82 -16.43 -1.26 -17.14
N THR A 83 -17.32 -1.09 -18.13
CA THR A 83 -17.12 -0.19 -19.29
C THR A 83 -17.12 1.30 -18.92
N HIS A 84 -17.66 1.65 -17.75
CA HIS A 84 -17.67 3.01 -17.20
C HIS A 84 -16.33 3.46 -16.64
N LEU A 85 -15.36 2.55 -16.43
CA LEU A 85 -14.06 2.90 -15.88
C LEU A 85 -13.29 3.79 -16.87
N ASN A 86 -12.81 4.93 -16.37
CA ASN A 86 -11.96 5.82 -17.16
C ASN A 86 -10.58 5.20 -17.43
N ARG A 87 -9.80 5.82 -18.33
CA ARG A 87 -8.49 5.30 -18.76
C ARG A 87 -7.51 5.04 -17.62
N GLU A 88 -7.47 5.91 -16.61
CA GLU A 88 -6.56 5.77 -15.46
C GLU A 88 -6.97 4.61 -14.54
N ARG A 89 -8.27 4.48 -14.24
CA ARG A 89 -8.81 3.37 -13.44
C ARG A 89 -8.65 2.04 -14.16
N ARG A 90 -8.84 2.02 -15.48
CA ARG A 90 -8.56 0.84 -16.33
C ARG A 90 -7.11 0.41 -16.23
N LEU A 91 -6.16 1.34 -16.44
CA LEU A 91 -4.73 1.03 -16.31
C LEU A 91 -4.39 0.55 -14.89
N SER A 92 -4.94 1.20 -13.87
CA SER A 92 -4.69 0.84 -12.47
C SER A 92 -5.18 -0.58 -12.15
N LEU A 93 -6.34 -0.99 -12.68
CA LEU A 93 -6.84 -2.36 -12.52
C LEU A 93 -5.92 -3.39 -13.21
N ILE A 94 -5.44 -3.08 -14.41
CA ILE A 94 -4.52 -3.95 -15.17
C ILE A 94 -3.18 -4.09 -14.42
N LEU A 95 -2.60 -2.98 -13.95
CA LEU A 95 -1.38 -3.01 -13.14
C LEU A 95 -1.62 -3.69 -11.77
N GLY A 96 -2.79 -3.50 -11.17
CA GLY A 96 -3.22 -4.22 -9.98
C GLY A 96 -3.21 -5.73 -10.19
N ALA A 97 -3.81 -6.21 -11.29
CA ALA A 97 -3.79 -7.63 -11.65
C ALA A 97 -2.37 -8.16 -11.87
N LEU A 98 -1.53 -7.43 -12.61
CA LEU A 98 -0.13 -7.80 -12.84
C LEU A 98 0.69 -7.92 -11.54
N PHE A 99 0.46 -7.02 -10.58
CA PHE A 99 1.35 -6.85 -9.43
C PHE A 99 0.80 -7.27 -8.07
N HIS A 100 -0.48 -7.67 -7.95
CA HIS A 100 -1.09 -7.96 -6.64
C HIS A 100 -0.30 -8.99 -5.82
N ASP A 101 0.35 -9.94 -6.49
CA ASP A 101 1.16 -11.00 -5.92
C ASP A 101 2.67 -10.87 -6.22
N ILE A 102 3.16 -9.67 -6.58
CA ILE A 102 4.54 -9.43 -7.04
C ILE A 102 5.63 -9.93 -6.07
N TYR A 103 5.32 -10.06 -4.79
CA TYR A 103 6.27 -10.48 -3.77
C TYR A 103 6.27 -11.98 -3.47
N GLN A 104 5.27 -12.73 -3.98
CA GLN A 104 5.21 -14.18 -3.80
C GLN A 104 6.49 -14.93 -4.22
N PRO A 105 7.22 -14.55 -5.29
CA PRO A 105 8.47 -15.21 -5.63
C PRO A 105 9.47 -15.24 -4.47
N ILE A 106 9.58 -14.15 -3.71
CA ILE A 106 10.48 -14.10 -2.54
C ILE A 106 9.97 -15.00 -1.43
N THR A 107 8.69 -14.92 -1.07
CA THR A 107 8.17 -15.67 0.07
C THR A 107 8.12 -17.16 -0.17
N ARG A 108 7.72 -17.60 -1.37
CA ARG A 108 7.58 -19.03 -1.72
C ARG A 108 8.92 -19.71 -2.00
N GLN A 109 9.90 -19.01 -2.54
CA GLN A 109 11.25 -19.57 -2.74
C GLN A 109 12.07 -19.62 -1.43
N ASN A 110 11.57 -19.04 -0.33
CA ASN A 110 12.25 -18.99 0.96
C ASN A 110 11.41 -19.64 2.09
N PRO A 111 11.48 -20.97 2.26
CA PRO A 111 10.71 -21.71 3.27
C PRO A 111 10.92 -21.22 4.71
N GLU A 112 12.09 -20.65 5.02
CA GLU A 112 12.36 -20.06 6.33
C GLU A 112 11.53 -18.80 6.60
N ILE A 113 11.28 -17.99 5.56
CA ILE A 113 10.43 -16.80 5.64
C ILE A 113 8.99 -17.24 5.86
N GLU A 114 8.51 -18.18 5.04
CA GLU A 114 7.16 -18.74 5.15
C GLU A 114 6.89 -19.36 6.53
N LYS A 115 7.83 -20.18 7.04
CA LYS A 115 7.74 -20.78 8.39
C LYS A 115 7.72 -19.72 9.51
N LYS A 116 8.43 -18.61 9.34
CA LYS A 116 8.53 -17.55 10.34
C LYS A 116 7.28 -16.66 10.37
N ILE A 117 6.67 -16.39 9.22
CA ILE A 117 5.48 -15.52 9.13
C ILE A 117 4.17 -16.29 9.27
N GLY A 118 4.14 -17.58 8.92
CA GLY A 118 2.98 -18.47 9.07
C GLY A 118 1.72 -17.88 8.44
N VAL A 119 0.63 -17.81 9.23
CA VAL A 119 -0.69 -17.28 8.82
C VAL A 119 -0.63 -15.81 8.33
N ARG A 120 0.45 -15.08 8.61
CA ARG A 120 0.63 -13.69 8.16
C ARG A 120 1.37 -13.55 6.82
N ALA A 121 1.63 -14.66 6.11
CA ALA A 121 2.32 -14.64 4.83
C ALA A 121 1.67 -13.66 3.83
N GLN A 122 0.35 -13.71 3.68
CA GLN A 122 -0.38 -12.81 2.79
C GLN A 122 -0.20 -11.33 3.17
N GLN A 123 -0.25 -10.99 4.46
CA GLN A 123 -0.05 -9.61 4.94
C GLN A 123 1.40 -9.14 4.71
N HIS A 124 2.36 -10.06 4.82
CA HIS A 124 3.76 -9.78 4.54
C HIS A 124 3.98 -9.49 3.05
N ASP A 125 3.45 -10.33 2.17
CA ASP A 125 3.62 -10.23 0.71
C ASP A 125 3.00 -8.96 0.17
N VAL A 126 1.82 -8.61 0.65
CA VAL A 126 1.11 -7.40 0.29
C VAL A 126 1.89 -6.13 0.70
N SER A 127 2.41 -6.10 1.93
CA SER A 127 3.18 -4.97 2.44
C SER A 127 4.52 -4.80 1.71
N LYS A 128 5.24 -5.91 1.50
CA LYS A 128 6.53 -5.92 0.81
C LYS A 128 6.38 -5.69 -0.69
N GLY A 129 5.33 -6.23 -1.32
CA GLY A 129 5.00 -6.00 -2.72
C GLY A 129 4.73 -4.53 -3.00
N ARG A 130 3.87 -3.88 -2.21
CA ARG A 130 3.66 -2.42 -2.31
C ARG A 130 4.98 -1.64 -2.15
N SER A 131 5.81 -2.00 -1.18
CA SER A 131 7.08 -1.31 -0.92
C SER A 131 8.07 -1.47 -2.09
N TYR A 132 8.17 -2.70 -2.63
CA TYR A 132 8.98 -3.01 -3.81
C TYR A 132 8.58 -2.18 -5.03
N LEU A 133 7.27 -1.99 -5.24
CA LEU A 133 6.73 -1.25 -6.37
C LEU A 133 6.84 0.27 -6.25
N ALA A 134 6.79 0.82 -5.03
CA ALA A 134 6.57 2.25 -4.80
C ALA A 134 7.51 3.15 -5.62
N LEU A 135 8.83 2.99 -5.50
CA LEU A 135 9.78 3.79 -6.28
C LEU A 135 9.82 3.39 -7.76
N LYS A 136 9.61 2.12 -8.08
CA LYS A 136 9.71 1.61 -9.45
C LYS A 136 8.59 2.17 -10.32
N LEU A 137 7.37 2.23 -9.77
CA LEU A 137 6.19 2.86 -10.39
C LEU A 137 6.32 4.38 -10.43
N MET A 138 6.80 5.04 -9.35
CA MET A 138 7.06 6.49 -9.37
C MET A 138 8.14 6.89 -10.40
N GLY A 139 9.04 5.98 -10.73
CA GLY A 139 10.02 6.16 -11.80
C GLY A 139 9.49 5.87 -13.20
N LEU A 140 8.20 5.58 -13.36
CA LEU A 140 7.49 5.59 -14.65
C LEU A 140 6.81 6.95 -14.80
N ASP A 141 6.73 7.45 -16.03
CA ASP A 141 6.04 8.72 -16.35
C ASP A 141 4.52 8.53 -16.39
N LEU A 142 3.97 8.03 -15.28
CA LEU A 142 2.54 7.78 -15.08
C LEU A 142 1.91 8.89 -14.23
N PRO A 143 0.61 9.20 -14.43
CA PRO A 143 -0.12 10.04 -13.50
C PRO A 143 -0.03 9.50 -12.07
N TYR A 144 0.16 10.39 -11.09
CA TYR A 144 0.27 9.98 -9.69
C TYR A 144 -0.95 9.18 -9.20
N SER A 145 -2.15 9.51 -9.70
CA SER A 145 -3.39 8.76 -9.44
C SER A 145 -3.29 7.28 -9.81
N VAL A 146 -2.66 6.96 -10.95
CA VAL A 146 -2.43 5.58 -11.40
C VAL A 146 -1.43 4.88 -10.49
N VAL A 147 -0.34 5.56 -10.13
CA VAL A 147 0.68 5.01 -9.22
C VAL A 147 0.06 4.70 -7.86
N GLU A 148 -0.65 5.67 -7.28
CA GLU A 148 -1.29 5.54 -5.98
C GLU A 148 -2.35 4.44 -5.97
N THR A 149 -3.22 4.39 -6.98
CA THR A 149 -4.26 3.37 -7.09
C THR A 149 -3.68 1.98 -7.31
N SER A 150 -2.64 1.84 -8.15
CA SER A 150 -1.98 0.55 -8.36
C SER A 150 -1.33 0.05 -7.05
N LEU A 151 -0.64 0.92 -6.32
CA LEU A 151 -0.05 0.59 -5.02
C LEU A 151 -1.11 0.24 -3.97
N SER A 152 -2.26 0.92 -3.96
CA SER A 152 -3.34 0.63 -3.02
C SER A 152 -4.02 -0.71 -3.34
N LEU A 153 -4.23 -1.02 -4.63
CA LEU A 153 -4.77 -2.32 -5.05
C LEU A 153 -3.87 -3.46 -4.59
N VAL A 154 -2.55 -3.37 -4.82
CA VAL A 154 -1.60 -4.37 -4.30
C VAL A 154 -1.71 -4.47 -2.79
N ALA A 155 -1.75 -3.35 -2.07
CA ALA A 155 -1.84 -3.30 -0.60
C ALA A 155 -3.13 -3.86 0.01
N TYR A 156 -4.25 -3.86 -0.73
CA TYR A 156 -5.56 -4.09 -0.13
C TYR A 156 -6.44 -5.10 -0.89
N HIS A 157 -5.92 -5.76 -1.93
CA HIS A 157 -6.68 -6.74 -2.73
C HIS A 157 -7.35 -7.86 -1.91
N HIS A 158 -6.80 -8.20 -0.74
CA HIS A 158 -7.34 -9.22 0.16
C HIS A 158 -8.49 -8.73 1.07
N GLU A 159 -8.68 -7.41 1.21
CA GLU A 159 -9.67 -6.81 2.10
C GLU A 159 -11.13 -7.15 1.77
N PRO A 160 -11.58 -7.21 0.50
CA PRO A 160 -12.96 -7.58 0.15
C PRO A 160 -13.43 -8.86 0.86
N LYS A 161 -12.63 -9.93 0.79
CA LYS A 161 -12.92 -11.20 1.45
C LYS A 161 -12.92 -11.06 2.97
N ARG A 162 -11.88 -10.43 3.53
CA ARG A 162 -11.74 -10.21 4.98
C ARG A 162 -12.95 -9.47 5.56
N LEU A 163 -13.38 -8.40 4.91
CA LEU A 163 -14.52 -7.57 5.34
C LEU A 163 -15.81 -8.38 5.44
N VAL A 164 -16.06 -9.27 4.47
CA VAL A 164 -17.28 -10.09 4.42
C VAL A 164 -17.17 -11.27 5.40
N THR A 165 -16.09 -12.04 5.34
CA THR A 165 -15.90 -13.24 6.17
C THR A 165 -15.86 -12.91 7.66
N GLU A 166 -15.25 -11.77 8.03
CA GLU A 166 -15.21 -11.32 9.43
C GLU A 166 -16.42 -10.44 9.83
N ASN A 167 -17.42 -10.31 8.96
CA ASN A 167 -18.65 -9.52 9.18
C ASN A 167 -18.35 -8.10 9.71
N LYS A 168 -17.48 -7.37 9.01
CA LYS A 168 -17.01 -6.05 9.44
C LYS A 168 -18.12 -4.98 9.35
N PRO A 169 -18.12 -3.99 10.26
CA PRO A 169 -19.10 -2.90 10.24
C PRO A 169 -18.84 -1.91 9.10
N ALA A 170 -19.82 -1.05 8.81
CA ALA A 170 -19.74 -0.02 7.76
C ALA A 170 -18.49 0.86 7.82
N GLY A 171 -18.03 1.22 9.02
CA GLY A 171 -16.83 2.04 9.21
C GLY A 171 -15.55 1.42 8.64
N GLU A 172 -15.42 0.09 8.66
CA GLU A 172 -14.27 -0.59 8.04
C GLU A 172 -14.35 -0.56 6.51
N TYR A 173 -15.55 -0.57 5.93
CA TYR A 173 -15.73 -0.36 4.49
C TYR A 173 -15.35 1.06 4.09
N HIS A 174 -15.75 2.07 4.87
CA HIS A 174 -15.33 3.47 4.65
C HIS A 174 -13.82 3.63 4.77
N ARG A 175 -13.19 2.96 5.74
CA ARG A 175 -11.74 2.93 5.87
C ARG A 175 -11.07 2.39 4.61
N ILE A 176 -11.55 1.27 4.08
CA ILE A 176 -11.00 0.70 2.83
C ILE A 176 -11.24 1.64 1.66
N ALA A 177 -12.43 2.22 1.54
CA ALA A 177 -12.74 3.17 0.48
C ALA A 177 -11.90 4.47 0.56
N ARG A 178 -11.37 4.84 1.74
CA ARG A 178 -10.39 5.93 1.88
C ARG A 178 -8.97 5.51 1.49
N LEU A 179 -8.62 4.24 1.68
CA LEU A 179 -7.26 3.73 1.47
C LEU A 179 -7.02 3.17 0.06
N SER A 180 -8.06 2.75 -0.64
CA SER A 180 -8.03 2.19 -1.98
C SER A 180 -9.38 2.41 -2.68
N ASP A 181 -9.38 2.31 -4.02
CA ASP A 181 -10.61 2.29 -4.80
C ASP A 181 -11.39 0.98 -4.54
N PRO A 182 -12.57 1.02 -3.89
CA PRO A 182 -13.30 -0.18 -3.47
C PRO A 182 -13.93 -0.93 -4.65
N GLU A 183 -14.31 -0.22 -5.71
CA GLU A 183 -14.85 -0.84 -6.91
C GLU A 183 -13.75 -1.57 -7.69
N LEU A 184 -12.55 -1.00 -7.79
CA LEU A 184 -11.42 -1.70 -8.42
C LEU A 184 -10.94 -2.90 -7.60
N LEU A 185 -11.01 -2.84 -6.27
CA LEU A 185 -10.75 -4.01 -5.41
C LEU A 185 -11.74 -5.15 -5.69
N TYR A 186 -13.02 -4.83 -5.89
CA TYR A 186 -14.03 -5.81 -6.30
C TYR A 186 -13.69 -6.43 -7.65
N TRP A 187 -13.40 -5.62 -8.68
CA TRP A 187 -13.11 -6.15 -10.01
C TRP A 187 -11.83 -6.98 -10.05
N LEU A 188 -10.79 -6.58 -9.31
CA LEU A 188 -9.55 -7.32 -9.22
C LEU A 188 -9.76 -8.70 -8.61
N GLU A 189 -10.45 -8.78 -7.47
CA GLU A 189 -10.68 -10.04 -6.78
C GLU A 189 -11.68 -10.93 -7.54
N LEU A 190 -12.67 -10.33 -8.20
CA LEU A 190 -13.60 -11.05 -9.07
C LEU A 190 -12.86 -11.70 -10.24
N ALA A 191 -11.94 -10.96 -10.88
CA ALA A 191 -11.09 -11.50 -11.95
C ALA A 191 -10.16 -12.61 -11.44
N ASN A 192 -9.60 -12.44 -10.24
CA ASN A 192 -8.73 -13.43 -9.61
C ASN A 192 -9.43 -14.78 -9.33
N ILE A 193 -10.74 -14.76 -9.08
CA ILE A 193 -11.53 -15.99 -8.87
C ILE A 193 -12.05 -16.54 -10.20
N ARG A 194 -12.62 -15.69 -11.06
CA ARG A 194 -13.20 -16.11 -12.34
C ARG A 194 -12.16 -16.56 -13.36
N GLY A 195 -10.93 -16.05 -13.28
CA GLY A 195 -9.83 -16.46 -14.15
C GLY A 195 -9.35 -17.89 -13.91
N ARG A 196 -9.67 -18.48 -12.75
CA ARG A 196 -9.23 -19.83 -12.38
C ARG A 196 -9.92 -20.91 -13.19
N GLU A 197 -9.23 -22.04 -13.41
CA GLU A 197 -9.81 -23.19 -14.12
C GLU A 197 -11.00 -23.80 -13.37
N CYS A 198 -10.93 -23.83 -12.04
CA CYS A 198 -12.02 -24.26 -11.17
C CYS A 198 -12.33 -23.14 -10.15
N PRO A 199 -13.21 -22.19 -10.51
CA PRO A 199 -13.55 -21.10 -9.61
C PRO A 199 -14.20 -21.62 -8.33
N ASP A 200 -13.65 -21.25 -7.18
CA ASP A 200 -14.27 -21.53 -5.88
C ASP A 200 -15.56 -20.70 -5.75
N ARG A 201 -16.70 -21.39 -5.86
CA ARG A 201 -18.03 -20.78 -5.77
C ARG A 201 -18.25 -20.05 -4.44
N GLN A 202 -17.69 -20.56 -3.34
CA GLN A 202 -17.84 -19.92 -2.05
C GLN A 202 -17.07 -18.59 -2.01
N GLN A 203 -15.88 -18.53 -2.60
CA GLN A 203 -15.11 -17.29 -2.72
C GLN A 203 -15.84 -16.27 -3.62
N LEU A 204 -16.42 -16.73 -4.73
CA LEU A 204 -17.19 -15.88 -5.63
C LEU A 204 -18.37 -15.22 -4.90
N GLU A 205 -19.16 -16.00 -4.15
CA GLU A 205 -20.25 -15.47 -3.33
C GLU A 205 -19.78 -14.45 -2.29
N ILE A 206 -18.60 -14.66 -1.70
CA ILE A 206 -18.02 -13.72 -0.73
C ILE A 206 -17.73 -12.37 -1.41
N VAL A 207 -17.13 -12.38 -2.60
CA VAL A 207 -16.77 -11.16 -3.33
C VAL A 207 -18.01 -10.43 -3.86
N GLU A 208 -19.03 -11.16 -4.32
CA GLU A 208 -20.31 -10.56 -4.69
C GLU A 208 -21.00 -9.91 -3.49
N LYS A 209 -20.96 -10.55 -2.30
CA LYS A 209 -21.45 -9.94 -1.05
C LYS A 209 -20.67 -8.68 -0.68
N TYR A 210 -19.36 -8.64 -0.91
CA TYR A 210 -18.58 -7.43 -0.71
C TYR A 210 -19.13 -6.28 -1.56
N GLY A 211 -19.41 -6.52 -2.84
CA GLY A 211 -20.01 -5.53 -3.74
C GLY A 211 -21.33 -4.97 -3.20
N LEU A 212 -22.22 -5.86 -2.77
CA LEU A 212 -23.51 -5.48 -2.19
C LEU A 212 -23.35 -4.67 -0.90
N TYR A 213 -22.44 -5.07 0.01
CA TYR A 213 -22.21 -4.36 1.26
C TYR A 213 -21.52 -3.02 1.07
N ALA A 214 -20.54 -2.93 0.18
CA ALA A 214 -19.88 -1.68 -0.15
C ALA A 214 -20.87 -0.66 -0.72
N GLN A 215 -21.77 -1.08 -1.61
CA GLN A 215 -22.85 -0.20 -2.11
C GLN A 215 -23.84 0.17 -1.00
N LYS A 216 -24.31 -0.80 -0.20
CA LYS A 216 -25.22 -0.56 0.95
C LYS A 216 -24.65 0.45 1.94
N TYR A 217 -23.36 0.37 2.22
CA TYR A 217 -22.67 1.27 3.15
C TYR A 217 -22.18 2.57 2.50
N GLN A 218 -22.51 2.82 1.22
CA GLN A 218 -22.05 4.00 0.47
C GLN A 218 -20.51 4.10 0.40
N ALA A 219 -19.84 2.95 0.34
CA ALA A 219 -18.40 2.77 0.25
C ALA A 219 -17.99 2.14 -1.08
N TRP A 220 -18.71 2.44 -2.18
CA TRP A 220 -18.43 1.96 -3.54
C TRP A 220 -17.59 2.94 -4.39
N GLN A 221 -17.21 4.05 -3.81
CA GLN A 221 -16.34 5.06 -4.42
C GLN A 221 -15.29 5.49 -3.41
N SER A 222 -14.20 6.11 -3.87
CA SER A 222 -13.20 6.67 -2.98
C SER A 222 -13.83 7.59 -1.94
N PHE A 223 -13.55 7.30 -0.67
CA PHE A 223 -14.19 7.93 0.47
C PHE A 223 -13.25 8.98 1.09
N GLY A 224 -13.80 10.14 1.45
CA GLY A 224 -13.00 11.21 2.07
C GLY A 224 -13.54 12.62 1.85
N ALA A 225 -14.33 12.82 0.79
CA ALA A 225 -15.05 14.08 0.58
C ALA A 225 -16.02 14.37 1.74
N ASP A 226 -16.66 13.34 2.29
CA ASP A 226 -17.57 13.47 3.42
C ASP A 226 -16.87 14.02 4.67
N TYR A 227 -15.59 13.69 4.85
CA TYR A 227 -14.79 14.23 5.96
C TYR A 227 -14.46 15.72 5.80
N GLN A 228 -14.67 16.33 4.62
CA GLN A 228 -14.50 17.79 4.48
C GLN A 228 -15.51 18.56 5.32
N SER A 229 -16.75 18.06 5.42
CA SER A 229 -17.76 18.67 6.29
C SER A 229 -17.35 18.59 7.77
N TRP A 230 -16.76 17.46 8.19
CA TRP A 230 -16.25 17.28 9.55
C TRP A 230 -15.03 18.15 9.81
N ARG A 231 -14.13 18.29 8.82
CA ARG A 231 -12.98 19.20 8.88
C ARG A 231 -13.43 20.64 9.10
N ALA A 232 -14.42 21.11 8.34
CA ALA A 232 -15.01 22.44 8.50
C ALA A 232 -15.67 22.61 9.88
N TYR A 233 -16.39 21.58 10.35
CA TYR A 233 -16.97 21.54 11.69
C TYR A 233 -15.91 21.73 12.79
N PHE A 234 -14.85 20.90 12.82
CA PHE A 234 -13.81 21.02 13.85
C PHE A 234 -13.04 22.33 13.75
N ASN A 235 -12.80 22.85 12.55
CA ASN A 235 -12.19 24.17 12.38
C ASN A 235 -13.02 25.30 13.03
N ARG A 236 -14.35 25.20 12.97
CA ARG A 236 -15.26 26.16 13.61
C ARG A 236 -15.31 25.97 15.13
N GLU A 237 -15.60 24.75 15.59
CA GLU A 237 -15.83 24.47 17.03
C GLU A 237 -14.54 24.60 17.87
N LEU A 238 -13.38 24.36 17.25
CA LEU A 238 -12.06 24.47 17.89
C LEU A 238 -11.28 25.67 17.37
N ALA A 239 -11.96 26.76 16.98
CA ALA A 239 -11.32 27.95 16.44
C ALA A 239 -10.26 28.57 17.40
N ASN A 240 -10.47 28.41 18.71
CA ASN A 240 -9.56 28.90 19.75
C ASN A 240 -8.34 27.99 20.01
N TRP A 241 -8.26 26.81 19.38
CA TRP A 241 -7.12 25.92 19.49
C TRP A 241 -6.22 26.04 18.24
N ASN A 242 -4.96 25.65 18.38
CA ASN A 242 -3.99 25.67 17.29
C ASN A 242 -4.31 24.59 16.23
N GLN A 243 -3.60 24.65 15.11
CA GLN A 243 -3.84 23.74 13.98
C GLN A 243 -3.60 22.27 14.34
N ASP A 244 -2.56 21.97 15.12
CA ASP A 244 -2.22 20.60 15.52
C ASP A 244 -3.32 19.95 16.35
N THR A 245 -3.93 20.69 17.29
CA THR A 245 -5.08 20.20 18.05
C THR A 245 -6.25 19.91 17.12
N ARG A 246 -6.55 20.81 16.19
CA ARG A 246 -7.65 20.61 15.22
C ARG A 246 -7.42 19.38 14.36
N ASP A 247 -6.18 19.19 13.89
CA ASP A 247 -5.77 18.04 13.09
C ASP A 247 -5.86 16.73 13.89
N LEU A 248 -5.41 16.75 15.15
CA LEU A 248 -5.50 15.60 16.03
C LEU A 248 -6.95 15.19 16.27
N VAL A 249 -7.82 16.14 16.64
CA VAL A 249 -9.24 15.84 16.92
C VAL A 249 -9.94 15.32 15.66
N PHE A 250 -9.67 15.94 14.51
CA PHE A 250 -10.20 15.47 13.23
C PHE A 250 -9.73 14.05 12.88
N ALA A 251 -8.44 13.76 13.02
CA ALA A 251 -7.89 12.44 12.75
C ALA A 251 -8.45 11.37 13.71
N GLN A 252 -8.61 11.71 14.99
CA GLN A 252 -9.27 10.84 15.98
C GLN A 252 -10.74 10.60 15.64
N ALA A 253 -11.45 11.61 15.12
CA ALA A 253 -12.83 11.46 14.67
C ALA A 253 -12.93 10.42 13.56
N ILE A 254 -12.10 10.54 12.51
CA ILE A 254 -12.04 9.59 11.40
C ILE A 254 -11.74 8.19 11.92
N ALA A 255 -10.65 8.03 12.69
CA ALA A 255 -10.23 6.72 13.17
C ALA A 255 -11.29 6.04 14.06
N ARG A 256 -12.01 6.81 14.89
CA ARG A 256 -13.08 6.27 15.73
C ARG A 256 -14.36 6.00 14.95
N TYR A 257 -14.67 6.79 13.93
CA TYR A 257 -15.81 6.54 13.05
C TYR A 257 -15.59 5.24 12.26
N GLU A 258 -14.42 5.10 11.65
CA GLU A 258 -14.02 3.89 10.92
C GLU A 258 -14.02 2.65 11.83
N ALA A 259 -13.63 2.81 13.10
CA ALA A 259 -13.71 1.74 14.10
C ALA A 259 -15.13 1.52 14.69
N GLY A 260 -16.16 2.23 14.22
CA GLY A 260 -17.54 2.10 14.71
C GLY A 260 -17.77 2.61 16.14
N LYS A 261 -16.88 3.46 16.66
CA LYS A 261 -16.93 4.00 18.04
C LYS A 261 -17.68 5.32 18.15
N ILE A 262 -17.80 6.05 17.04
CA ILE A 262 -18.61 7.28 16.92
C ILE A 262 -19.33 7.28 15.57
N PHE A 263 -20.39 8.07 15.46
CA PHE A 263 -21.19 8.19 14.23
C PHE A 263 -21.43 9.64 13.80
N ALA A 264 -20.91 10.61 14.57
CA ALA A 264 -21.07 12.04 14.33
C ALA A 264 -19.88 12.82 14.93
N PRO A 265 -19.48 13.95 14.35
CA PRO A 265 -18.30 14.71 14.80
C PRO A 265 -18.46 15.31 16.21
N GLU A 266 -19.68 15.63 16.65
CA GLU A 266 -20.01 16.11 18.01
C GLU A 266 -19.53 15.11 19.08
N SER A 267 -19.64 13.81 18.78
CA SER A 267 -19.21 12.74 19.67
C SER A 267 -17.70 12.73 19.89
N GLU A 268 -16.93 13.15 18.90
CA GLU A 268 -15.48 13.32 19.05
C GLU A 268 -15.15 14.62 19.75
N LEU A 269 -15.85 15.71 19.44
CA LEU A 269 -15.65 16.98 20.13
C LEU A 269 -15.80 16.83 21.65
N ALA A 270 -16.81 16.08 22.11
CA ALA A 270 -16.98 15.75 23.53
C ALA A 270 -15.85 14.88 24.10
N ARG A 271 -15.33 13.91 23.35
CA ARG A 271 -14.19 13.06 23.79
C ARG A 271 -12.88 13.85 23.85
N SER A 272 -12.73 14.83 22.97
CA SER A 272 -11.51 15.64 22.84
C SER A 272 -11.17 16.43 24.08
N TYR A 273 -12.14 16.74 24.96
CA TYR A 273 -11.89 17.39 26.26
C TYR A 273 -10.82 16.68 27.11
N SER A 274 -10.66 15.36 26.93
CA SER A 274 -9.66 14.58 27.67
C SER A 274 -8.21 14.77 27.20
N TYR A 275 -7.98 15.33 26.00
CA TYR A 275 -6.65 15.38 25.38
C TYR A 275 -6.33 16.63 24.54
N ARG A 276 -7.32 17.48 24.21
CA ARG A 276 -7.14 18.59 23.25
C ARG A 276 -6.31 19.76 23.77
N ASP A 277 -6.20 19.88 25.09
CA ASP A 277 -5.47 20.97 25.74
C ASP A 277 -3.96 20.73 25.75
N ALA A 278 -3.54 19.47 25.82
CA ALA A 278 -2.14 19.08 25.71
C ALA A 278 -2.01 17.60 25.31
N PHE A 279 -1.14 17.35 24.33
CA PHE A 279 -0.81 16.00 23.87
C PHE A 279 0.65 15.92 23.44
N PRO A 280 1.30 14.75 23.56
CA PRO A 280 2.64 14.55 23.05
C PRO A 280 2.65 14.57 21.52
N GLN A 281 3.68 15.16 20.93
CA GLN A 281 3.88 15.17 19.49
C GLN A 281 5.02 14.21 19.13
N VAL A 282 4.84 13.43 18.07
CA VAL A 282 5.90 12.58 17.52
C VAL A 282 5.95 12.86 16.04
N VAL A 283 7.11 13.33 15.56
CA VAL A 283 7.35 13.62 14.15
C VAL A 283 8.19 12.50 13.56
N ILE A 284 7.63 11.78 12.61
CA ILE A 284 8.34 10.72 11.90
C ILE A 284 8.72 11.25 10.53
N THR A 285 10.01 11.27 10.22
CA THR A 285 10.48 11.65 8.88
C THR A 285 10.69 10.41 8.04
N PHE A 286 10.22 10.45 6.80
CA PHE A 286 10.34 9.37 5.81
C PHE A 286 10.81 9.95 4.48
N GLY A 287 11.49 9.13 3.67
CA GLY A 287 12.05 9.55 2.38
C GLY A 287 13.23 8.69 1.97
N VAL A 288 13.60 8.74 0.68
CA VAL A 288 14.75 8.00 0.13
C VAL A 288 16.04 8.32 0.88
N SER A 289 16.98 7.38 0.86
CA SER A 289 18.34 7.67 1.33
C SER A 289 18.90 8.88 0.57
N GLY A 290 19.54 9.80 1.30
CA GLY A 290 20.05 11.04 0.70
C GLY A 290 19.03 12.16 0.47
N SER A 291 17.74 11.97 0.79
CA SER A 291 16.69 13.01 0.57
C SER A 291 16.78 14.24 1.49
N GLY A 292 17.83 14.38 2.30
CA GLY A 292 18.00 15.52 3.21
C GLY A 292 17.21 15.47 4.52
N LYS A 293 16.66 14.32 4.94
CA LYS A 293 15.85 14.19 6.17
C LYS A 293 16.51 14.81 7.41
N SER A 294 17.78 14.49 7.64
CA SER A 294 18.54 14.99 8.80
C SER A 294 18.71 16.50 8.75
N THR A 295 19.07 17.05 7.59
CA THR A 295 19.17 18.49 7.37
C THR A 295 17.81 19.18 7.58
N TRP A 296 16.72 18.61 7.04
CA TRP A 296 15.40 19.19 7.25
C TRP A 296 15.01 19.24 8.73
N ILE A 297 15.30 18.17 9.50
CA ILE A 297 15.08 18.12 10.95
C ILE A 297 15.84 19.24 11.67
N GLU A 298 17.14 19.38 11.38
CA GLU A 298 18.00 20.39 12.01
C GLU A 298 17.49 21.82 11.76
N HIS A 299 16.97 22.07 10.56
CA HIS A 299 16.49 23.40 10.17
C HIS A 299 15.07 23.75 10.66
N HIS A 300 14.20 22.76 10.87
CA HIS A 300 12.76 23.02 11.13
C HIS A 300 12.29 22.58 12.51
N LEU A 301 13.00 21.68 13.18
CA LEU A 301 12.54 21.04 14.42
C LEU A 301 13.60 21.08 15.53
N GLY A 302 14.34 22.19 15.63
CA GLY A 302 15.42 22.37 16.61
C GLY A 302 15.00 22.19 18.08
N ASP A 303 13.74 22.47 18.41
CA ASP A 303 13.20 22.36 19.77
C ASP A 303 12.78 20.92 20.14
N HIS A 304 12.94 19.95 19.23
CA HIS A 304 12.50 18.57 19.40
C HIS A 304 13.61 17.67 19.94
N THR A 305 13.24 16.66 20.73
CA THR A 305 14.18 15.58 21.08
C THR A 305 14.34 14.62 19.90
N VAL A 306 15.55 14.52 19.36
CA VAL A 306 15.83 13.62 18.23
C VAL A 306 16.25 12.23 18.71
N ILE A 307 15.50 11.18 18.33
CA ILE A 307 15.87 9.79 18.54
C ILE A 307 16.30 9.19 17.20
N SER A 308 17.60 9.23 16.91
CA SER A 308 18.16 8.70 15.66
C SER A 308 18.61 7.24 15.81
N LEU A 309 18.03 6.34 15.02
CA LEU A 309 18.47 4.94 14.96
C LEU A 309 19.93 4.83 14.51
N ASP A 310 20.38 5.69 13.60
CA ASP A 310 21.77 5.69 13.13
C ASP A 310 22.74 6.11 14.23
N ALA A 311 22.37 7.09 15.05
CA ALA A 311 23.16 7.48 16.22
C ALA A 311 23.19 6.34 17.26
N LEU A 312 22.09 5.63 17.45
CA LEU A 312 22.02 4.46 18.33
C LEU A 312 22.84 3.27 17.79
N ARG A 313 22.87 3.05 16.47
CA ARG A 313 23.73 2.03 15.83
C ARG A 313 25.21 2.31 16.09
N ILE A 314 25.65 3.55 15.99
CA ILE A 314 27.04 3.93 16.33
C ILE A 314 27.32 3.62 17.81
N LYS A 315 26.40 3.94 18.72
CA LYS A 315 26.58 3.67 20.16
C LYS A 315 26.58 2.18 20.52
N ILE A 316 25.78 1.37 19.84
CA ILE A 316 25.54 -0.05 20.20
C ILE A 316 26.45 -0.99 19.41
N ALA A 317 26.65 -0.73 18.13
CA ALA A 317 27.34 -1.60 17.18
C ALA A 317 28.63 -0.97 16.60
N SER A 318 29.05 0.20 17.10
CA SER A 318 30.25 0.95 16.68
C SER A 318 30.26 1.42 15.21
N CYS A 319 29.30 0.99 14.38
CA CYS A 319 29.21 1.32 12.97
C CYS A 319 27.76 1.59 12.56
N ARG A 320 27.54 2.64 11.78
CA ARG A 320 26.20 3.03 11.26
C ARG A 320 25.60 1.96 10.33
N LYS A 321 26.44 1.25 9.58
CA LYS A 321 26.01 0.24 8.60
C LYS A 321 25.78 -1.14 9.22
N ASP A 322 26.18 -1.35 10.47
CA ASP A 322 26.01 -2.64 11.14
C ASP A 322 24.56 -2.83 11.57
N GLN A 323 23.90 -3.81 10.95
CA GLN A 323 22.52 -4.18 11.24
C GLN A 323 22.40 -5.43 12.15
N SER A 324 23.52 -6.03 12.56
CA SER A 324 23.53 -7.26 13.39
C SER A 324 22.81 -7.09 14.73
N GLN A 325 22.82 -5.87 15.28
CA GLN A 325 22.18 -5.51 16.55
C GLN A 325 20.91 -4.66 16.37
N ASN A 326 20.27 -4.70 15.19
CA ASN A 326 19.14 -3.82 14.88
C ASN A 326 17.96 -3.98 15.86
N SER A 327 17.65 -5.20 16.30
CA SER A 327 16.60 -5.45 17.30
C SER A 327 16.86 -4.71 18.62
N ARG A 328 18.13 -4.69 19.08
CA ARG A 328 18.54 -3.98 20.29
C ARG A 328 18.48 -2.46 20.10
N VAL A 329 18.91 -1.98 18.93
CA VAL A 329 18.81 -0.55 18.57
C VAL A 329 17.36 -0.07 18.64
N VAL A 330 16.43 -0.82 18.03
CA VAL A 330 15.00 -0.49 18.03
C VAL A 330 14.42 -0.55 19.45
N GLN A 331 14.81 -1.53 20.26
CA GLN A 331 14.38 -1.60 21.66
C GLN A 331 14.80 -0.36 22.44
N VAL A 332 16.08 0.03 22.35
CA VAL A 332 16.58 1.23 23.03
C VAL A 332 15.88 2.50 22.53
N ALA A 333 15.61 2.61 21.23
CA ALA A 333 14.86 3.72 20.66
C ALA A 333 13.43 3.80 21.22
N ARG A 334 12.74 2.67 21.36
CA ARG A 334 11.40 2.59 21.99
C ARG A 334 11.41 3.05 23.44
N GLU A 335 12.41 2.60 24.20
CA GLU A 335 12.56 2.98 25.60
C GLU A 335 12.83 4.47 25.74
N GLN A 336 13.70 5.04 24.90
CA GLN A 336 13.92 6.49 24.85
C GLN A 336 12.65 7.25 24.48
N LEU A 337 11.91 6.80 23.47
CA LEU A 337 10.65 7.42 23.04
C LEU A 337 9.63 7.42 24.18
N LYS A 338 9.44 6.28 24.84
CA LYS A 338 8.50 6.14 25.95
C LYS A 338 8.86 7.04 27.12
N THR A 339 10.13 7.07 27.51
CA THR A 339 10.62 7.95 28.59
C THR A 339 10.40 9.43 28.25
N THR A 340 10.66 9.81 27.00
CA THR A 340 10.51 11.19 26.55
C THR A 340 9.05 11.62 26.59
N ILE A 341 8.13 10.82 26.03
CA ILE A 341 6.68 11.09 26.03
C ILE A 341 6.09 11.17 27.46
N HIS A 342 6.63 10.41 28.41
CA HIS A 342 6.14 10.38 29.80
C HIS A 342 6.67 11.54 30.67
N SER A 343 7.72 12.23 30.24
CA SER A 343 8.25 13.40 30.97
C SER A 343 7.31 14.60 30.79
N LYS A 344 6.92 15.25 31.90
CA LYS A 344 5.83 16.26 32.03
C LYS A 344 6.01 17.58 31.25
N PHE A 345 6.93 17.65 30.31
CA PHE A 345 7.15 18.82 29.45
C PHE A 345 7.00 18.37 28.01
N ILE A 346 5.99 18.92 27.31
CA ILE A 346 5.63 18.63 25.90
C ILE A 346 6.90 18.45 25.06
N PRO A 347 7.37 17.22 24.80
CA PRO A 347 8.55 17.00 24.00
C PRO A 347 8.10 16.38 22.70
N SER A 348 8.23 17.14 21.64
CA SER A 348 8.03 16.63 20.31
C SER A 348 9.22 15.73 19.95
N VAL A 349 8.96 14.46 19.62
CA VAL A 349 10.01 13.45 19.41
C VAL A 349 10.20 13.12 17.95
N ILE A 350 11.42 13.14 17.45
CA ILE A 350 11.72 12.84 16.04
C ILE A 350 12.23 11.42 15.87
N TYR A 351 11.60 10.67 14.97
CA TYR A 351 12.05 9.35 14.53
C TYR A 351 12.42 9.40 13.04
N PRO A 352 13.71 9.46 12.68
CA PRO A 352 14.17 9.22 11.31
C PRO A 352 14.19 7.71 11.09
N SER A 353 13.16 7.16 10.43
CA SER A 353 13.13 5.73 10.15
C SER A 353 14.06 5.41 8.96
N ASN A 354 14.93 4.42 9.19
CA ASN A 354 15.58 3.58 8.19
C ASN A 354 15.31 2.11 8.55
N SER A 355 14.17 1.80 9.18
CA SER A 355 13.81 0.42 9.50
C SER A 355 12.31 0.19 9.73
N ASN A 356 11.83 -0.96 9.26
CA ASN A 356 10.72 -1.76 9.74
C ASN A 356 10.73 -1.70 11.27
N VAL A 357 9.54 -1.74 11.84
CA VAL A 357 9.25 -1.79 13.27
C VAL A 357 9.03 -0.41 13.89
N LEU A 358 7.77 0.04 13.86
CA LEU A 358 6.99 0.44 15.06
C LEU A 358 5.69 1.16 14.69
N PHE A 359 4.55 0.47 14.68
CA PHE A 359 3.19 0.91 15.10
C PHE A 359 2.21 -0.02 14.37
N PRO A 360 1.37 -0.80 15.05
CA PRO A 360 0.48 -1.77 14.40
C PRO A 360 -0.60 -1.12 13.50
N ASN A 361 -0.67 0.21 13.43
CA ASN A 361 -1.57 0.98 12.56
C ASN A 361 -0.87 2.11 11.76
N LEU A 362 0.48 2.15 11.70
CA LEU A 362 1.18 2.94 10.67
C LEU A 362 1.97 1.99 9.76
N ILE A 363 1.72 2.10 8.47
CA ILE A 363 2.48 1.42 7.43
C ILE A 363 3.84 2.12 7.35
N PHE A 364 4.90 1.41 7.76
CA PHE A 364 6.28 1.87 7.53
C PHE A 364 6.71 1.40 6.16
N PHE A 365 7.19 2.35 5.36
CA PHE A 365 7.97 2.05 4.16
C PHE A 365 9.41 1.76 4.59
N GLU A 366 9.91 0.60 4.19
CA GLU A 366 11.30 0.22 4.31
C GLU A 366 11.81 -0.17 2.91
N TYR A 367 13.05 0.23 2.61
CA TYR A 367 13.82 -0.26 1.46
C TYR A 367 14.45 -1.60 1.79
#